data_AF-M6W391-F1
#
_entry.id   AF-M6W391-F1
#
_cell.length_a   1.000
_cell.length_b   1.000
_cell.length_c   1.000
_cell.angle_alpha   90.00
_cell.angle_beta   90.00
_cell.angle_gamma   90.00
#
_symmetry.space_group_name_H-M   'P 1'
#
loop_
_entity.id
_entity.type
_entity.pdbx_description
1 polymer ?
#
loop_
_entity_poly.entity_id
_entity_poly.type
_entity_poly.pdbx_seq_one_letter_code
_entity_poly.pdbx_strand_id
1 'polypeptide(L)'
;MNEIGSQILAGTGTLYEIQELCYSGIPMFLDGSLTLNGEYLLSGSSKRPATIRVIFSGSIDSVVVSPEFNKAIAQIRAGGVRSIINYRFETSTLSGRLYGFALRSSILDGTWSLNGFTILSGSNVGIQPYEIAFGIGGLESGILRPPQDTDTGLQNEVFRKLVEIQNNPEGTRSFKATIKQSELIGQSINEIGLFDEDGGLLFVKTFPSKPKDNLIVYDFIIKEEFL
;
A
#
# COMPACT_ATOMS: atom_id res chain seq x y z
N MET A 1 -12.87 8.73 -26.64
CA MET A 1 -12.51 7.30 -26.70
C MET A 1 -13.00 6.72 -25.40
N ASN A 2 -14.14 6.03 -25.42
CA ASN A 2 -14.76 5.49 -24.22
C ASN A 2 -14.02 4.19 -23.87
N GLU A 3 -13.15 4.23 -22.87
CA GLU A 3 -12.58 3.02 -22.28
C GLU A 3 -13.69 2.24 -21.60
N ILE A 4 -14.11 1.14 -22.22
CA ILE A 4 -15.02 0.17 -21.62
C ILE A 4 -14.18 -0.71 -20.69
N GLY A 5 -14.36 -0.59 -19.37
CA GLY A 5 -14.08 -1.67 -18.42
C GLY A 5 -12.70 -1.76 -17.77
N SER A 6 -11.91 -0.68 -17.65
CA SER A 6 -10.62 -0.73 -16.93
C SER A 6 -10.77 -0.86 -15.40
N GLN A 7 -11.95 -0.51 -14.87
CA GLN A 7 -12.26 -0.53 -13.45
C GLN A 7 -13.53 -1.33 -13.17
N ILE A 8 -13.42 -2.38 -12.36
CA ILE A 8 -14.58 -3.15 -11.86
C ILE A 8 -14.66 -2.92 -10.35
N LEU A 9 -15.86 -2.58 -9.86
CA LEU A 9 -16.13 -2.47 -8.42
C LEU A 9 -16.79 -3.78 -7.96
N ALA A 10 -16.14 -4.53 -7.06
CA ALA A 10 -16.78 -5.68 -6.43
C ALA A 10 -17.46 -5.30 -5.11
N GLY A 11 -18.43 -6.12 -4.69
CA GLY A 11 -19.35 -5.86 -3.58
C GLY A 11 -18.74 -5.65 -2.18
N THR A 12 -17.41 -5.71 -2.03
CA THR A 12 -16.67 -5.40 -0.79
C THR A 12 -15.91 -4.07 -0.85
N GLY A 13 -16.15 -3.25 -1.86
CA GLY A 13 -15.43 -1.98 -2.08
C GLY A 13 -14.02 -2.16 -2.66
N THR A 14 -13.70 -3.36 -3.15
CA THR A 14 -12.44 -3.62 -3.86
C THR A 14 -12.54 -3.13 -5.30
N LEU A 15 -11.61 -2.27 -5.69
CA LEU A 15 -11.44 -1.79 -7.05
C LEU A 15 -10.44 -2.68 -7.79
N TYR A 16 -10.85 -3.17 -8.95
CA TYR A 16 -10.01 -3.96 -9.85
C TYR A 16 -9.56 -3.06 -10.98
N GLU A 17 -8.25 -2.88 -11.12
CA GLU A 17 -7.67 -2.18 -12.26
C GLU A 17 -6.82 -3.14 -13.08
N ILE A 18 -7.18 -3.30 -14.36
CA ILE A 18 -6.40 -4.08 -15.32
C ILE A 18 -5.67 -3.09 -16.23
N GLN A 19 -4.35 -3.03 -16.08
CA GLN A 19 -3.50 -2.20 -16.94
C GLN A 19 -2.74 -3.09 -17.93
N GLU A 20 -3.02 -2.88 -19.22
CA GLU A 20 -2.17 -3.38 -20.29
C GLU A 20 -1.05 -2.38 -20.54
N LEU A 21 0.17 -2.72 -20.11
CA LEU A 21 1.33 -1.86 -20.31
C LEU A 21 1.88 -2.06 -21.72
N CYS A 22 1.23 -1.44 -22.71
CA CYS A 22 1.76 -1.33 -24.06
C CYS A 22 2.84 -0.25 -24.12
N TYR A 23 4.04 -0.67 -24.55
CA TYR A 23 5.20 0.12 -25.00
C TYR A 23 5.31 1.57 -24.49
N SER A 24 6.09 1.79 -23.42
CA SER A 24 6.50 3.11 -22.97
C SER A 24 7.52 3.74 -23.92
N GLY A 25 7.07 4.27 -25.05
CA GLY A 25 7.88 5.01 -26.01
C GLY A 25 7.05 6.11 -26.70
N ILE A 26 7.73 7.19 -27.13
CA ILE A 26 7.13 8.24 -27.97
C ILE A 26 6.66 7.57 -29.27
N PRO A 27 5.41 7.79 -29.73
CA PRO A 27 4.96 7.24 -31.00
C PRO A 27 5.86 7.73 -32.13
N MET A 28 6.54 6.81 -32.80
CA MET A 28 7.37 7.12 -33.97
C MET A 28 6.64 6.68 -35.24
N PHE A 29 6.49 7.62 -36.17
CA PHE A 29 6.03 7.35 -37.52
C PHE A 29 7.16 6.70 -38.32
N LEU A 30 6.88 5.61 -39.04
CA LEU A 30 7.88 5.01 -39.93
C LEU A 30 7.92 5.70 -41.31
N ASP A 31 6.81 6.35 -41.73
CA ASP A 31 6.74 7.09 -43.00
C ASP A 31 5.84 8.36 -43.00
N GLY A 32 5.23 8.70 -41.86
CA GLY A 32 4.38 9.90 -41.73
C GLY A 32 2.92 9.76 -42.18
N SER A 33 2.44 8.56 -42.53
CA SER A 33 1.10 8.40 -43.13
C SER A 33 0.15 7.42 -42.44
N LEU A 34 0.65 6.52 -41.57
CA LEU A 34 -0.17 5.54 -40.85
C LEU A 34 0.06 5.60 -39.34
N THR A 35 -1.02 5.71 -38.57
CA THR A 35 -1.03 5.64 -37.12
C THR A 35 -0.89 4.19 -36.65
N LEU A 36 0.08 3.96 -35.78
CA LEU A 36 0.21 2.75 -34.97
C LEU A 36 -0.94 2.70 -33.94
N ASN A 37 -2.14 2.33 -34.36
CA ASN A 37 -3.34 2.20 -33.54
C ASN A 37 -3.51 0.82 -32.90
N GLY A 38 -2.49 -0.06 -33.00
CA GLY A 38 -2.49 -1.36 -32.35
C GLY A 38 -3.20 -2.49 -33.10
N GLU A 39 -3.75 -2.26 -34.30
CA GLU A 39 -4.42 -3.33 -35.06
C GLU A 39 -3.46 -4.30 -35.77
N TYR A 40 -2.21 -3.90 -36.04
CA TYR A 40 -1.22 -4.75 -36.70
C TYR A 40 0.18 -4.66 -36.06
N LEU A 41 0.80 -5.84 -35.89
CA LEU A 41 2.14 -6.00 -35.32
C LEU A 41 3.23 -5.63 -36.34
N LEU A 42 4.00 -4.57 -36.08
CA LEU A 42 5.03 -4.07 -37.00
C LEU A 42 6.41 -4.73 -36.92
N SER A 43 6.69 -5.64 -35.97
CA SER A 43 8.06 -6.12 -35.77
C SER A 43 8.26 -7.59 -36.15
N GLY A 44 9.09 -7.86 -37.14
CA GLY A 44 9.74 -9.18 -37.28
C GLY A 44 10.59 -9.49 -36.04
N SER A 45 9.96 -10.09 -35.02
CA SER A 45 10.43 -10.71 -33.77
C SER A 45 11.49 -10.02 -32.86
N SER A 46 11.07 -9.60 -31.65
CA SER A 46 11.91 -9.51 -30.42
C SER A 46 11.05 -9.48 -29.13
N LYS A 47 10.19 -10.50 -28.95
CA LYS A 47 9.20 -10.62 -27.85
C LYS A 47 9.78 -10.28 -26.46
N ARG A 48 9.46 -9.10 -25.93
CA ARG A 48 9.32 -8.92 -24.47
C ARG A 48 7.95 -9.46 -24.08
N PRO A 49 7.85 -10.26 -23.01
CA PRO A 49 6.57 -10.84 -22.62
C PRO A 49 5.56 -9.70 -22.38
N ALA A 50 4.36 -9.81 -22.98
CA ALA A 50 3.26 -8.89 -22.71
C ALA A 50 3.11 -8.77 -21.18
N THR A 51 3.03 -7.56 -20.64
CA THR A 51 2.99 -7.38 -19.18
C THR A 51 1.59 -7.02 -18.75
N ILE A 52 0.97 -7.89 -17.94
CA ILE A 52 -0.33 -7.64 -17.34
C ILE A 52 -0.10 -7.27 -15.89
N ARG A 53 -0.59 -6.10 -15.47
CA ARG A 53 -0.64 -5.73 -14.06
C ARG A 53 -2.09 -5.71 -13.60
N VAL A 54 -2.36 -6.49 -12.55
CA VAL A 54 -3.65 -6.49 -11.85
C VAL A 54 -3.44 -5.86 -10.49
N ILE A 55 -4.18 -4.78 -10.21
CA ILE A 55 -4.14 -4.08 -8.93
C ILE A 55 -5.48 -4.29 -8.23
N PHE A 56 -5.42 -4.84 -7.02
CA PHE A 56 -6.54 -4.94 -6.09
C PHE A 56 -6.39 -3.80 -5.09
N SER A 57 -7.25 -2.79 -5.14
CA SER A 57 -7.21 -1.67 -4.18
C SER A 57 -8.44 -1.62 -3.29
N GLY A 58 -8.26 -1.23 -2.04
CA GLY A 58 -9.38 -0.94 -1.13
C GLY A 58 -8.93 -0.86 0.32
N SER A 59 -9.91 -0.79 1.23
CA SER A 59 -9.63 -0.74 2.67
C SER A 59 -8.84 -1.96 3.12
N ILE A 60 -7.82 -1.73 3.94
CA ILE A 60 -7.03 -2.79 4.59
C ILE A 60 -7.91 -3.77 5.39
N ASP A 61 -9.05 -3.29 5.90
CA ASP A 61 -9.96 -4.10 6.72
C ASP A 61 -10.83 -5.04 5.86
N SER A 62 -11.15 -4.66 4.60
CA SER A 62 -12.09 -5.42 3.76
C SER A 62 -11.43 -6.16 2.59
N VAL A 63 -10.28 -5.70 2.08
CA VAL A 63 -9.62 -6.33 0.93
C VAL A 63 -9.09 -7.71 1.33
N VAL A 64 -9.57 -8.75 0.67
CA VAL A 64 -9.15 -10.13 0.89
C VAL A 64 -8.11 -10.53 -0.15
N VAL A 65 -7.03 -11.16 0.30
CA VAL A 65 -6.02 -11.77 -0.58
C VAL A 65 -6.52 -13.17 -0.95
N SER A 66 -6.65 -13.47 -2.24
CA SER A 66 -7.10 -14.78 -2.72
C SER A 66 -5.94 -15.55 -3.36
N PRO A 67 -5.38 -16.57 -2.67
CA PRO A 67 -4.30 -17.39 -3.21
C PRO A 67 -4.68 -18.14 -4.49
N GLU A 68 -5.95 -18.50 -4.68
CA GLU A 68 -6.46 -19.18 -5.88
C GLU A 68 -6.32 -18.29 -7.10
N PHE A 69 -6.70 -17.01 -6.98
CA PHE A 69 -6.51 -16.02 -8.03
C PHE A 69 -5.02 -15.81 -8.33
N ASN A 70 -4.19 -15.72 -7.29
CA ASN A 70 -2.73 -15.56 -7.44
C ASN A 70 -2.13 -16.69 -8.27
N LYS A 71 -2.51 -17.94 -7.97
CA LYS A 71 -2.10 -19.13 -8.71
C LYS A 71 -2.59 -19.11 -10.15
N ALA A 72 -3.85 -18.72 -10.40
CA ALA A 72 -4.40 -18.64 -11.74
C ALA A 72 -3.63 -17.64 -12.63
N ILE A 73 -3.37 -16.43 -12.11
CA ILE A 73 -2.59 -15.41 -12.83
C ILE A 73 -1.12 -15.81 -13.00
N ALA A 74 -0.57 -16.61 -12.09
CA ALA A 74 0.76 -17.19 -12.26
C ALA A 74 0.83 -18.21 -13.40
N GLN A 75 -0.23 -18.98 -13.68
CA GLN A 75 -0.26 -19.89 -14.83
C GLN A 75 -0.17 -19.16 -16.17
N ILE A 76 -0.73 -17.95 -16.26
CA ILE A 76 -0.59 -17.09 -17.44
C ILE A 76 0.88 -16.73 -17.70
N ARG A 77 1.75 -16.71 -16.66
CA ARG A 77 3.19 -16.48 -16.83
C ARG A 77 3.87 -17.55 -17.69
N ALA A 78 3.41 -18.79 -17.61
CA ALA A 78 3.95 -19.90 -18.40
C ALA A 78 3.68 -19.73 -19.92
N GLY A 79 2.68 -18.91 -20.30
CA GLY A 79 2.36 -18.59 -21.69
C GLY A 79 3.23 -17.50 -22.33
N GLY A 80 4.28 -17.02 -21.65
CA GLY A 80 5.16 -15.95 -22.18
C GLY A 80 4.65 -14.53 -21.91
N VAL A 81 3.85 -14.36 -20.85
CA VAL A 81 3.31 -13.07 -20.38
C VAL A 81 3.92 -12.76 -19.00
N ARG A 82 4.35 -11.53 -18.75
CA ARG A 82 4.81 -11.12 -17.42
C ARG A 82 3.60 -10.63 -16.62
N SER A 83 3.07 -11.43 -15.71
CA SER A 83 1.98 -10.98 -14.84
C SER A 83 2.50 -10.41 -13.52
N ILE A 84 1.98 -9.28 -13.09
CA ILE A 84 2.27 -8.66 -11.79
C ILE A 84 0.95 -8.51 -11.05
N ILE A 85 0.88 -9.08 -9.85
CA ILE A 85 -0.27 -8.98 -8.98
C ILE A 85 0.11 -8.04 -7.84
N ASN A 86 -0.67 -6.99 -7.65
CA ASN A 86 -0.45 -6.01 -6.61
C ASN A 86 -1.71 -5.87 -5.75
N TYR A 87 -1.57 -6.01 -4.43
CA TYR A 87 -2.61 -5.64 -3.49
C TYR A 87 -2.24 -4.32 -2.84
N ARG A 88 -3.09 -3.32 -3.04
CA ARG A 88 -3.00 -2.01 -2.42
C ARG A 88 -3.99 -1.95 -1.26
N PHE A 89 -3.44 -1.89 -0.05
CA PHE A 89 -4.21 -1.74 1.17
C PHE A 89 -4.19 -0.27 1.59
N GLU A 90 -5.37 0.34 1.63
CA GLU A 90 -5.55 1.73 2.04
C GLU A 90 -6.13 1.79 3.46
N THR A 91 -5.62 2.72 4.24
CA THR A 91 -6.09 3.00 5.60
C THR A 91 -5.82 4.45 5.96
N SER A 92 -6.22 4.85 7.16
CA SER A 92 -6.06 6.21 7.67
C SER A 92 -5.54 6.18 9.10
N THR A 93 -4.80 7.22 9.52
CA THR A 93 -4.38 7.42 10.92
C THR A 93 -5.55 7.45 11.89
N LEU A 94 -6.78 7.78 11.45
CA LEU A 94 -8.00 7.72 12.26
C LEU A 94 -8.50 6.30 12.54
N SER A 95 -8.07 5.31 11.76
CA SER A 95 -8.56 3.92 11.84
C SER A 95 -7.69 3.00 12.69
N GLY A 96 -6.68 3.57 13.36
CA GLY A 96 -5.82 2.91 14.33
C GLY A 96 -5.62 3.80 15.55
N ARG A 97 -4.53 3.55 16.29
CA ARG A 97 -4.18 4.33 17.48
C ARG A 97 -2.89 5.11 17.24
N LEU A 98 -2.88 6.37 17.62
CA LEU A 98 -1.69 7.21 17.66
C LEU A 98 -0.99 7.10 19.02
N TYR A 99 0.32 7.35 19.06
CA TYR A 99 1.17 7.18 20.23
C TYR A 99 2.15 8.35 20.40
N GLY A 100 2.66 8.52 21.62
CA GLY A 100 3.69 9.51 21.92
C GLY A 100 3.28 10.93 21.51
N PHE A 101 4.17 11.64 20.82
CA PHE A 101 3.90 13.01 20.35
C PHE A 101 2.88 13.09 19.20
N ALA A 102 2.48 11.95 18.62
CA ALA A 102 1.40 11.90 17.65
C ALA A 102 0.02 12.05 18.32
N LEU A 103 -0.08 11.81 19.64
CA LEU A 103 -1.25 12.17 20.43
C LEU A 103 -1.18 13.66 20.78
N ARG A 104 -2.11 14.45 20.24
CA ARG A 104 -2.30 15.86 20.61
C ARG A 104 -3.59 16.02 21.40
N SER A 105 -3.49 16.71 22.53
CA SER A 105 -4.63 17.35 23.17
C SER A 105 -4.89 18.69 22.46
N SER A 106 -6.08 19.28 22.59
CA SER A 106 -6.31 20.69 22.23
C SER A 106 -5.84 21.65 23.34
N ILE A 107 -5.36 21.10 24.46
CA ILE A 107 -4.97 21.81 25.66
C ILE A 107 -3.48 21.58 25.92
N LEU A 108 -2.75 22.65 26.21
CA LEU A 108 -1.36 22.59 26.65
C LEU A 108 -1.29 22.09 28.10
N ASP A 109 -1.36 20.78 28.28
CA ASP A 109 -1.43 20.10 29.59
C ASP A 109 -0.05 19.66 30.13
N GLY A 110 1.03 20.01 29.43
CA GLY A 110 2.40 19.67 29.81
C GLY A 110 2.81 18.22 29.48
N THR A 111 1.94 17.43 28.85
CA THR A 111 2.27 16.07 28.39
C THR A 111 3.00 16.06 27.04
N TRP A 112 3.01 17.18 26.33
CA TRP A 112 3.58 17.27 24.99
C TRP A 112 5.10 17.41 25.06
N SER A 113 5.81 16.72 24.18
CA SER A 113 7.21 17.04 23.89
C SER A 113 7.25 18.42 23.24
N LEU A 114 7.96 19.40 23.83
CA LEU A 114 8.17 20.72 23.23
C LEU A 114 9.32 20.67 22.21
N ASN A 115 9.09 20.04 21.07
CA ASN A 115 10.04 20.03 19.96
C ASN A 115 9.67 21.08 18.90
N GLY A 116 10.58 21.35 17.96
CA GLY A 116 10.38 22.40 16.94
C GLY A 116 9.14 22.17 16.04
N PHE A 117 8.68 20.92 15.93
CA PHE A 117 7.45 20.57 15.21
C PHE A 117 6.19 20.85 16.03
N THR A 118 6.28 20.88 17.36
CA THR A 118 5.10 20.97 18.23
C THR A 118 4.60 22.37 18.52
N ILE A 119 5.45 23.38 18.35
CA ILE A 119 5.18 24.78 18.74
C ILE A 119 4.64 25.61 17.56
N LEU A 120 4.90 25.21 16.32
CA LEU A 120 4.65 26.02 15.12
C LEU A 120 3.59 25.47 14.17
N SER A 121 3.13 24.24 14.37
CA SER A 121 1.97 23.68 13.65
C SER A 121 0.68 24.16 14.33
N GLY A 122 -0.28 24.70 13.56
CA GLY A 122 -1.61 25.07 14.07
C GLY A 122 -2.44 23.85 14.52
N SER A 123 -3.75 23.84 14.26
CA SER A 123 -4.67 22.76 14.69
C SER A 123 -4.30 21.37 14.18
N ASN A 124 -3.51 21.28 13.12
CA ASN A 124 -3.10 20.03 12.49
C ASN A 124 -1.59 19.85 12.66
N VAL A 125 -1.19 18.95 13.55
CA VAL A 125 0.22 18.58 13.69
C VAL A 125 0.43 17.31 12.91
N GLY A 126 1.03 17.45 11.73
CA GLY A 126 1.47 16.31 10.95
C GLY A 126 2.45 15.41 11.72
N ILE A 127 2.36 14.11 11.52
CA ILE A 127 3.35 13.14 12.01
C ILE A 127 4.49 13.01 11.00
N GLN A 128 5.71 12.79 11.46
CA GLN A 128 6.88 12.60 10.60
C GLN A 128 7.40 11.18 10.79
N PRO A 129 6.74 10.17 10.19
CA PRO A 129 7.27 8.81 10.24
C PRO A 129 8.58 8.73 9.45
N TYR A 130 9.49 7.91 9.95
CA TYR A 130 10.72 7.51 9.29
C TYR A 130 10.60 6.07 8.77
N GLU A 131 9.93 5.19 9.52
CA GLU A 131 9.77 3.78 9.17
C GLU A 131 8.31 3.31 9.28
N ILE A 132 7.96 2.34 8.42
CA ILE A 132 6.79 1.49 8.57
C ILE A 132 7.27 0.09 8.97
N ALA A 133 6.72 -0.44 10.05
CA ALA A 133 6.90 -1.83 10.45
C ALA A 133 5.64 -2.67 10.16
N PHE A 134 5.88 -3.96 9.97
CA PHE A 134 4.87 -4.98 9.69
C PHE A 134 5.03 -6.12 10.68
N GLY A 135 3.91 -6.63 11.17
CA GLY A 135 3.91 -7.70 12.17
C GLY A 135 2.84 -8.75 11.92
N ILE A 136 2.92 -9.81 12.73
CA ILE A 136 2.02 -10.97 12.72
C ILE A 136 1.32 -11.20 14.06
N GLY A 137 1.49 -10.30 15.04
CA GLY A 137 0.94 -10.40 16.40
C GLY A 137 -0.38 -9.66 16.63
N GLY A 138 -1.01 -9.12 15.59
CA GLY A 138 -2.29 -8.38 15.68
C GLY A 138 -3.53 -9.24 15.99
N LEU A 139 -3.36 -10.54 16.19
CA LEU A 139 -4.44 -11.48 16.56
C LEU A 139 -4.17 -12.09 17.93
N GLU A 140 -5.18 -12.05 18.79
CA GLU A 140 -5.20 -12.75 20.07
C GLU A 140 -6.30 -13.81 20.03
N SER A 141 -5.94 -15.09 20.11
CA SER A 141 -6.88 -16.22 20.00
C SER A 141 -7.77 -16.19 18.74
N GLY A 142 -7.25 -15.66 17.63
CA GLY A 142 -7.97 -15.54 16.36
C GLY A 142 -8.88 -14.32 16.23
N ILE A 143 -8.93 -13.46 17.25
CA ILE A 143 -9.67 -12.19 17.25
C ILE A 143 -8.67 -11.04 17.09
N LEU A 144 -9.06 -9.99 16.36
CA LEU A 144 -8.23 -8.78 16.24
C LEU A 144 -8.02 -8.14 17.61
N ARG A 145 -6.75 -8.01 18.00
CA ARG A 145 -6.38 -7.28 19.20
C ARG A 145 -6.46 -5.78 18.91
N PRO A 146 -7.29 -5.00 19.62
CA PRO A 146 -7.25 -3.55 19.49
C PRO A 146 -5.92 -3.00 20.08
N PRO A 147 -5.29 -2.00 19.43
CA PRO A 147 -4.08 -1.37 19.97
C PRO A 147 -4.32 -0.76 21.38
N GLN A 148 -3.42 -1.03 22.32
CA GLN A 148 -3.49 -0.61 23.72
C GLN A 148 -2.57 0.59 23.99
N ASP A 149 -2.85 1.37 25.04
CA ASP A 149 -2.05 2.56 25.41
C ASP A 149 -0.64 2.18 25.86
N THR A 150 -0.49 0.96 26.37
CA THR A 150 0.76 0.39 26.85
C THR A 150 1.61 -0.22 25.75
N ASP A 151 1.14 -0.23 24.50
CA ASP A 151 1.93 -0.74 23.38
C ASP A 151 3.13 0.19 23.11
N THR A 152 4.31 -0.40 23.03
CA THR A 152 5.58 0.30 22.71
C THR A 152 6.09 -0.05 21.32
N GLY A 153 5.40 -0.95 20.62
CA GLY A 153 5.69 -1.41 19.28
C GLY A 153 4.62 -2.38 18.78
N LEU A 154 4.93 -3.10 17.72
CA LEU A 154 4.12 -4.23 17.24
C LEU A 154 4.27 -5.43 18.18
N GLN A 155 3.23 -6.26 18.25
CA GLN A 155 3.24 -7.42 19.15
C GLN A 155 4.22 -8.50 18.68
N ASN A 156 4.35 -8.66 17.36
CA ASN A 156 5.38 -9.49 16.75
C ASN A 156 5.80 -8.88 15.42
N GLU A 157 6.76 -7.96 15.48
CA GLU A 157 7.37 -7.34 14.31
C GLU A 157 8.21 -8.35 13.53
N VAL A 158 8.00 -8.42 12.22
CA VAL A 158 8.73 -9.32 11.32
C VAL A 158 9.52 -8.56 10.25
N PHE A 159 9.21 -7.29 10.01
CA PHE A 159 9.86 -6.49 8.98
C PHE A 159 9.64 -5.00 9.19
N ARG A 160 10.64 -4.21 8.82
CA ARG A 160 10.60 -2.76 8.89
C ARG A 160 11.30 -2.15 7.68
N LYS A 161 10.79 -1.02 7.18
CA LYS A 161 11.35 -0.29 6.06
C LYS A 161 11.12 1.20 6.17
N LEU A 162 11.97 1.97 5.50
CA LEU A 162 11.78 3.40 5.32
C LEU A 162 10.43 3.70 4.66
N VAL A 163 9.76 4.70 5.20
CA VAL A 163 8.48 5.20 4.67
C VAL A 163 8.71 6.10 3.47
N GLU A 164 7.89 5.94 2.44
CA GLU A 164 7.75 6.89 1.35
C GLU A 164 6.63 7.87 1.72
N ILE A 165 6.96 9.15 1.85
CA ILE A 165 5.98 10.21 2.16
C ILE A 165 5.57 10.88 0.86
N GLN A 166 4.29 10.77 0.51
CA GLN A 166 3.69 11.43 -0.65
C GLN A 166 2.81 12.59 -0.18
N ASN A 167 3.02 13.78 -0.74
CA ASN A 167 2.11 14.91 -0.55
C ASN A 167 0.99 14.81 -1.58
N ASN A 168 -0.25 14.76 -1.12
CA ASN A 168 -1.42 14.69 -1.99
C ASN A 168 -1.88 16.11 -2.39
N PRO A 169 -2.53 16.29 -3.56
CA PRO A 169 -3.00 17.60 -4.03
C PRO A 169 -3.96 18.33 -3.07
N GLU A 170 -4.71 17.58 -2.27
CA GLU A 170 -5.63 18.07 -1.25
C GLU A 170 -4.93 18.62 0.02
N GLY A 171 -3.59 18.56 0.07
CA GLY A 171 -2.80 19.04 1.19
C GLY A 171 -2.61 18.04 2.33
N THR A 172 -3.16 16.83 2.21
CA THR A 172 -2.87 15.70 3.12
C THR A 172 -1.61 14.96 2.67
N ARG A 173 -1.07 14.11 3.56
CA ARG A 173 0.08 13.25 3.24
C ARG A 173 -0.34 11.79 3.26
N SER A 174 0.32 10.97 2.44
CA SER A 174 0.18 9.52 2.44
C SER A 174 1.52 8.89 2.78
N PHE A 175 1.51 7.97 3.74
CA PHE A 175 2.67 7.17 4.14
C PHE A 175 2.59 5.83 3.46
N LYS A 176 3.58 5.52 2.63
CA LYS A 176 3.58 4.33 1.78
C LYS A 176 4.77 3.43 2.06
N ALA A 177 4.51 2.13 2.02
CA ALA A 177 5.56 1.12 1.94
C ALA A 177 5.14 -0.03 1.01
N THR A 178 6.07 -0.46 0.17
CA THR A 178 5.88 -1.59 -0.74
C THR A 178 6.65 -2.82 -0.24
N ILE A 179 5.97 -3.96 -0.13
CA ILE A 179 6.56 -5.27 0.14
C ILE A 179 6.68 -6.03 -1.18
N LYS A 180 7.92 -6.33 -1.58
CA LYS A 180 8.23 -6.99 -2.85
C LYS A 180 7.85 -8.47 -2.83
N GLN A 181 7.83 -9.09 -4.01
CA GLN A 181 7.52 -10.52 -4.17
C GLN A 181 8.42 -11.42 -3.32
N SER A 182 9.70 -11.07 -3.19
CA SER A 182 10.71 -11.82 -2.43
C SER A 182 10.69 -11.57 -0.92
N GLU A 183 9.92 -10.60 -0.44
CA GLU A 183 9.91 -10.18 0.96
C GLU A 183 8.71 -10.82 1.69
N LEU A 184 8.91 -11.19 2.96
CA LEU A 184 7.86 -11.67 3.87
C LEU A 184 7.08 -12.91 3.38
N ILE A 185 7.68 -13.75 2.53
CA ILE A 185 7.04 -14.97 2.02
C ILE A 185 6.67 -15.89 3.19
N GLY A 186 5.43 -16.37 3.21
CA GLY A 186 4.90 -17.27 4.24
C GLY A 186 4.39 -16.56 5.49
N GLN A 187 4.55 -15.23 5.59
CA GLN A 187 4.04 -14.44 6.71
C GLN A 187 2.59 -14.02 6.46
N SER A 188 1.80 -13.97 7.53
CA SER A 188 0.41 -13.51 7.52
C SER A 188 0.33 -12.17 8.25
N ILE A 189 0.56 -11.09 7.51
CA ILE A 189 0.67 -9.74 8.07
C ILE A 189 -0.70 -9.30 8.60
N ASN A 190 -0.77 -8.86 9.84
CA ASN A 190 -2.01 -8.49 10.51
C ASN A 190 -1.89 -7.24 11.42
N GLU A 191 -0.72 -6.62 11.45
CA GLU A 191 -0.48 -5.36 12.14
C GLU A 191 0.53 -4.52 11.35
N ILE A 192 0.34 -3.20 11.38
CA ILE A 192 1.25 -2.19 10.84
C ILE A 192 1.49 -1.11 11.89
N GLY A 193 2.70 -0.57 11.88
CA GLY A 193 3.06 0.54 12.74
C GLY A 193 3.89 1.59 12.03
N LEU A 194 3.77 2.84 12.47
CA LEU A 194 4.65 3.94 12.07
C LEU A 194 5.60 4.27 13.21
N PHE A 195 6.87 4.49 12.87
CA PHE A 195 7.93 4.85 13.81
C PHE A 195 8.63 6.12 13.34
N ASP A 196 9.08 6.94 14.28
CA ASP A 196 9.95 8.09 14.01
C ASP A 196 11.42 7.66 13.77
N GLU A 197 12.29 8.64 13.54
CA GLU A 197 13.73 8.42 13.28
C GLU A 197 14.47 7.86 14.51
N ASP A 198 13.98 8.14 15.72
CA ASP A 198 14.54 7.66 16.98
C ASP A 198 13.98 6.27 17.37
N GLY A 199 13.08 5.70 16.55
CA GLY A 199 12.41 4.43 16.80
C GLY A 199 11.21 4.53 17.75
N GLY A 200 10.74 5.73 18.05
CA GLY A 200 9.52 5.99 18.83
C GLY A 200 8.27 5.59 18.05
N LEU A 201 7.33 4.94 18.73
CA LEU A 201 6.07 4.50 18.15
C LEU A 201 5.13 5.71 17.93
N LEU A 202 4.60 5.84 16.71
CA LEU A 202 3.68 6.92 16.31
C LEU A 202 2.26 6.43 16.07
N PHE A 203 2.12 5.23 15.51
CA PHE A 203 0.84 4.68 15.10
C PHE A 203 0.88 3.15 15.13
N VAL A 204 -0.24 2.52 15.51
CA VAL A 204 -0.47 1.09 15.33
C VAL A 204 -1.88 0.87 14.81
N LYS A 205 -2.02 -0.05 13.85
CA LYS A 205 -3.31 -0.62 13.46
C LYS A 205 -3.18 -2.13 13.28
N THR A 206 -4.14 -2.85 13.82
CA THR A 206 -4.37 -4.28 13.54
C THR A 206 -5.49 -4.44 12.52
N PHE A 207 -5.43 -5.50 11.72
CA PHE A 207 -6.39 -5.78 10.63
C PHE A 207 -6.40 -7.28 10.28
N PRO A 208 -7.43 -7.78 9.57
CA PRO A 208 -7.50 -9.19 9.19
C PRO A 208 -6.27 -9.65 8.41
N SER A 209 -5.78 -10.85 8.71
CA SER A 209 -4.51 -11.37 8.18
C SER A 209 -4.43 -11.35 6.65
N LYS A 210 -3.31 -10.84 6.13
CA LYS A 210 -2.97 -10.79 4.71
C LYS A 210 -1.83 -11.78 4.42
N PRO A 211 -2.14 -13.00 3.94
CA PRO A 211 -1.15 -14.03 3.70
C PRO A 211 -0.27 -13.70 2.49
N LYS A 212 1.03 -13.58 2.71
CA LYS A 212 2.02 -13.22 1.69
C LYS A 212 2.61 -14.46 1.02
N ASP A 213 2.48 -14.55 -0.30
CA ASP A 213 3.17 -15.54 -1.15
C ASP A 213 4.31 -14.90 -1.97
N ASN A 214 4.98 -15.68 -2.81
CA ASN A 214 6.07 -15.23 -3.68
C ASN A 214 5.60 -14.67 -5.04
N LEU A 215 4.30 -14.59 -5.29
CA LEU A 215 3.71 -14.18 -6.56
C LEU A 215 3.24 -12.71 -6.55
N ILE A 216 2.91 -12.21 -5.36
CA ILE A 216 2.25 -10.91 -5.15
C ILE A 216 3.17 -9.84 -4.58
N VAL A 217 2.86 -8.60 -4.91
CA VAL A 217 3.40 -7.37 -4.30
C VAL A 217 2.32 -6.77 -3.41
N TYR A 218 2.70 -6.21 -2.26
CA TYR A 218 1.80 -5.40 -1.45
C TYR A 218 2.24 -3.94 -1.44
N ASP A 219 1.27 -3.04 -1.56
CA ASP A 219 1.40 -1.62 -1.27
C ASP A 219 0.53 -1.30 -0.06
N PHE A 220 1.13 -0.81 1.02
CA PHE A 220 0.39 -0.27 2.16
C PHE A 220 0.41 1.24 2.08
N ILE A 221 -0.76 1.86 2.19
CA ILE A 221 -0.93 3.32 2.13
C ILE A 221 -1.74 3.74 3.35
N ILE A 222 -1.12 4.54 4.22
CA ILE A 222 -1.77 5.17 5.37
C ILE A 222 -1.95 6.65 5.04
N LYS A 223 -3.20 7.08 4.90
CA LYS A 223 -3.54 8.50 4.72
C LYS A 223 -3.45 9.21 6.06
N GLU A 224 -2.82 10.37 6.07
CA GLU A 224 -2.76 11.25 7.23
C GLU A 224 -4.05 12.04 7.33
N GLU A 225 -4.83 11.71 8.36
CA GLU A 225 -6.07 12.38 8.72
C GLU A 225 -6.11 12.59 10.24
N PHE A 226 -6.52 13.79 10.65
CA PHE A 226 -6.71 14.18 12.04
C PHE A 226 -8.16 14.61 12.25
N LEU A 227 -8.70 14.36 13.46
CA LEU A 227 -10.04 14.78 13.89
C LEU A 227 -10.03 16.22 14.42
#